data_AF-A0A7S2U7J3-F1
#
_entry.id   AF-A0A7S2U7J3-F1
#
_cell.length_a   1.000
_cell.length_b   1.000
_cell.length_c   1.000
_cell.angle_alpha   90.00
_cell.angle_beta   90.00
_cell.angle_gamma   90.00
#
_symmetry.space_group_name_H-M   'P 1'
#
loop_
_entity.id
_entity.type
_entity.pdbx_description
1 polymer ?
#
loop_
_entity_poly.entity_id
_entity_poly.type
_entity_poly.pdbx_seq_one_letter_code
_entity_poly.pdbx_strand_id
1 'polypeptide(L)'
;AYTENMVTEMLDLLQVHNDSKKGTNNANNSSTTVTFPIRATSFRSSWHALQRLYAANPNYGITLWWSKSIMPMEELKWIYTTLEGESSPYQGRTYYDILGFEQVLKDGKSTTG
;
A
#
# COMPACT_ATOMS: atom_id res chain seq x y z
N ALA A 1 -0.56 -22.80 0.08
CA ALA A 1 -0.08 -23.24 1.41
C ALA A 1 1.08 -22.38 1.89
N TYR A 2 2.19 -22.27 1.14
CA TYR A 2 3.40 -21.56 1.61
C TYR A 2 3.25 -20.03 1.74
N THR A 3 2.57 -19.38 0.78
CA THR A 3 2.33 -17.93 0.79
C THR A 3 1.34 -17.47 1.86
N GLU A 4 0.38 -18.31 2.24
CA GLU A 4 -0.57 -18.02 3.31
C GLU A 4 0.15 -17.95 4.66
N ASN A 5 1.03 -18.92 4.94
CA ASN A 5 1.79 -18.97 6.20
C ASN A 5 2.74 -17.77 6.35
N MET A 6 3.40 -17.32 5.27
CA MET A 6 4.26 -16.14 5.32
C MET A 6 3.48 -14.86 5.63
N VAL A 7 2.27 -14.72 5.09
CA VAL A 7 1.42 -13.56 5.39
C VAL A 7 0.98 -13.60 6.86
N THR A 8 0.61 -14.77 7.38
CA THR A 8 0.24 -14.93 8.80
C THR A 8 1.39 -14.61 9.73
N GLU A 9 2.60 -15.14 9.47
CA GLU A 9 3.78 -14.84 10.29
C GLU A 9 4.15 -13.35 10.27
N MET A 10 4.02 -12.68 9.11
CA MET A 10 4.23 -11.23 9.03
C MET A 10 3.17 -10.45 9.81
N LEU A 11 1.90 -10.88 9.79
CA LEU A 11 0.83 -10.25 10.56
C LEU A 11 1.03 -10.41 12.07
N ASP A 12 1.46 -11.59 12.52
CA ASP A 12 1.77 -11.84 13.94
C ASP A 12 2.92 -10.95 14.44
N LEU A 13 3.99 -10.80 13.64
CA LEU A 13 5.11 -9.92 13.98
C LEU A 13 4.70 -8.44 14.13
N LEU A 14 3.67 -8.00 13.37
CA LEU A 14 3.14 -6.65 13.45
C LEU A 14 2.19 -6.45 14.65
N GLN A 15 1.52 -7.51 15.11
CA GLN A 15 0.66 -7.47 16.30
C GLN A 15 1.46 -7.37 17.60
N VAL A 16 2.63 -8.01 17.68
CA VAL A 16 3.52 -7.95 18.86
C VAL A 16 3.93 -6.51 19.22
N HIS A 17 4.03 -5.61 18.25
CA HIS A 17 4.38 -4.20 18.50
C HIS A 17 3.23 -3.33 19.03
N ASN A 18 1.97 -3.78 18.90
CA ASN A 18 0.82 -3.05 19.40
C ASN A 18 0.50 -3.39 20.86
N ASP A 19 0.78 -4.62 21.31
CA ASP A 19 0.48 -5.06 22.67
C ASP A 19 1.49 -4.55 23.72
N SER A 20 2.72 -4.21 23.32
CA SER A 20 3.71 -3.60 24.22
C SER A 20 3.38 -2.16 24.64
N LYS A 21 2.34 -1.52 24.10
CA LYS A 21 1.89 -0.18 24.52
C LYS A 21 0.71 -0.20 25.50
N LYS A 22 0.37 -1.35 26.08
CA LYS A 22 -0.67 -1.46 27.12
C LYS A 22 -0.11 -1.11 28.50
N GLY A 23 0.47 0.09 28.64
CA GLY A 23 1.09 0.51 29.89
C GLY A 23 1.65 1.93 29.84
N THR A 24 0.77 2.92 29.70
CA THR A 24 0.82 4.25 30.36
C THR A 24 -0.27 5.13 29.76
N ASN A 25 -1.23 5.53 30.58
CA ASN A 25 -2.27 6.52 30.25
C ASN A 25 -1.59 7.89 30.05
N ASN A 26 -1.44 8.32 28.80
CA ASN A 26 -1.34 9.71 28.30
C ASN A 26 -0.49 9.73 27.02
N ALA A 27 -1.12 9.70 25.84
CA ALA A 27 -0.50 10.16 24.60
C ALA A 27 -1.56 10.24 23.50
N ASN A 28 -1.52 11.31 22.72
CA ASN A 28 -2.24 11.45 21.46
C ASN A 28 -2.25 10.11 20.70
N ASN A 29 -3.43 9.67 20.28
CA ASN A 29 -3.64 8.45 19.52
C ASN A 29 -3.06 8.66 18.10
N SER A 30 -1.75 8.85 17.99
CA SER A 30 -1.04 8.92 16.71
C SER A 30 -0.96 7.50 16.17
N SER A 31 -2.03 7.11 15.50
CA SER A 31 -2.05 6.00 14.56
C SER A 31 -0.77 6.07 13.72
N THR A 32 0.18 5.20 14.01
CA THR A 32 1.44 5.15 13.27
C THR A 32 1.15 4.48 11.93
N THR A 33 1.28 5.23 10.83
CA THR A 33 1.17 4.68 9.49
C THR A 33 2.36 3.76 9.23
N VAL A 34 2.07 2.52 8.82
CA VAL A 34 3.10 1.53 8.45
C VAL A 34 2.95 1.24 6.97
N THR A 35 4.04 1.30 6.21
CA THR A 35 4.03 0.99 4.79
C THR A 35 4.87 -0.24 4.48
N PHE A 36 4.35 -1.08 3.58
CA PHE A 36 5.05 -2.28 3.11
C PHE A 36 5.67 -2.01 1.74
N PRO A 37 6.99 -2.22 1.55
CA PRO A 37 7.61 -2.03 0.26
C PRO A 37 7.23 -3.18 -0.69
N ILE A 38 6.54 -2.86 -1.77
CA ILE A 38 6.11 -3.82 -2.78
C ILE A 38 6.75 -3.44 -4.12
N ARG A 39 7.32 -4.43 -4.80
CA ARG A 39 7.83 -4.23 -6.16
C ARG A 39 6.66 -3.91 -7.09
N ALA A 40 6.69 -2.78 -7.79
CA ALA A 40 5.55 -2.32 -8.59
C ALA A 40 5.16 -3.32 -9.70
N THR A 41 6.14 -3.96 -10.34
CA THR A 41 5.91 -4.99 -11.37
C THR A 41 5.24 -6.26 -10.84
N SER A 42 5.18 -6.47 -9.52
CA SER A 42 4.49 -7.59 -8.88
C SER A 42 3.13 -7.21 -8.32
N PHE A 43 2.74 -5.92 -8.38
CA PHE A 43 1.53 -5.43 -7.73
C PHE A 43 0.27 -6.10 -8.27
N ARG A 44 0.08 -6.11 -9.59
CA ARG A 44 -1.13 -6.65 -10.23
C ARG A 44 -1.31 -8.14 -9.96
N SER A 45 -0.25 -8.94 -10.09
CA SER A 45 -0.30 -10.37 -9.80
C SER A 45 -0.48 -10.69 -8.32
N SER A 46 -0.05 -9.79 -7.42
CA SER A 46 -0.15 -9.96 -5.97
C SER A 46 -1.39 -9.30 -5.37
N TRP A 47 -2.25 -8.66 -6.18
CA TRP A 47 -3.29 -7.76 -5.71
C TRP A 47 -4.22 -8.40 -4.67
N HIS A 48 -4.67 -9.64 -4.91
CA HIS A 48 -5.53 -10.37 -3.97
C HIS A 48 -4.88 -10.56 -2.58
N ALA A 49 -3.57 -10.77 -2.51
CA ALA A 49 -2.86 -10.86 -1.23
C ALA A 49 -2.73 -9.49 -0.56
N LEU A 50 -2.49 -8.43 -1.34
CA LEU A 50 -2.37 -7.06 -0.85
C LEU A 50 -3.70 -6.52 -0.29
N GLN A 51 -4.85 -6.95 -0.85
CA GLN A 51 -6.16 -6.61 -0.28
C GLN A 51 -6.31 -7.11 1.17
N ARG A 52 -5.77 -8.30 1.48
CA ARG A 52 -5.78 -8.83 2.85
C ARG A 52 -4.90 -8.02 3.80
N LEU A 53 -3.76 -7.54 3.30
CA LEU A 53 -2.89 -6.62 4.04
C LEU A 53 -3.63 -5.32 4.40
N TYR A 54 -4.33 -4.72 3.44
CA TYR A 54 -5.14 -3.52 3.69
C TYR A 54 -6.28 -3.75 4.68
N ALA A 55 -6.90 -4.93 4.64
CA ALA A 55 -7.99 -5.31 5.54
C ALA A 55 -7.53 -5.59 6.97
N ALA A 56 -6.28 -6.04 7.17
CA ALA A 56 -5.76 -6.37 8.49
C ALA A 56 -5.62 -5.15 9.41
N ASN A 57 -5.31 -3.96 8.84
CA ASN A 57 -5.19 -2.73 9.62
C ASN A 57 -5.42 -1.48 8.74
N PRO A 58 -6.30 -0.54 9.14
CA PRO A 58 -6.52 0.70 8.41
C PRO A 58 -5.29 1.61 8.31
N ASN A 59 -4.30 1.44 9.18
CA ASN A 59 -3.06 2.22 9.19
C ASN A 59 -1.97 1.63 8.28
N TYR A 60 -2.25 0.48 7.64
CA TYR A 60 -1.32 -0.10 6.67
C TYR A 60 -1.47 0.57 5.31
N GLY A 61 -0.33 0.89 4.72
CA GLY A 61 -0.21 1.34 3.35
C GLY A 61 0.83 0.53 2.60
N ILE A 62 1.08 0.89 1.36
CA ILE A 62 2.16 0.28 0.57
C ILE A 62 3.05 1.35 -0.04
N THR A 63 4.33 1.03 -0.19
CA THR A 63 5.27 1.81 -0.98
C THR A 63 5.59 1.00 -2.22
N LEU A 64 5.07 1.42 -3.37
CA LEU A 64 5.35 0.78 -4.65
C LEU A 64 6.67 1.28 -5.21
N TRP A 65 7.61 0.37 -5.44
CA TRP A 65 8.94 0.72 -5.93
C TRP A 65 9.31 -0.04 -7.21
N TRP A 66 9.86 0.67 -8.19
CA TRP A 66 10.49 0.06 -9.37
C TRP A 66 11.36 1.06 -10.14
N SER A 67 12.66 0.76 -10.23
CA SER A 67 13.66 1.62 -10.87
C SER A 67 14.38 0.99 -12.06
N LYS A 68 14.17 -0.31 -12.35
CA LYS A 68 14.94 -1.02 -13.37
C LYS A 68 14.52 -0.72 -14.81
N SER A 69 13.24 -0.46 -15.04
CA SER A 69 12.70 -0.22 -16.37
C SER A 69 11.44 0.64 -16.29
N ILE A 70 11.09 1.28 -17.41
CA ILE A 70 9.78 1.94 -17.53
C ILE A 70 8.70 0.86 -17.58
N MET A 71 7.69 0.98 -16.73
CA MET A 71 6.50 0.13 -16.79
C MET A 71 5.56 0.61 -17.90
N PRO A 72 4.81 -0.28 -18.56
CA PRO A 72 3.79 0.12 -19.52
C PRO A 72 2.78 1.10 -18.90
N MET A 73 2.40 2.14 -19.64
CA MET A 73 1.47 3.17 -19.16
C MET A 73 0.13 2.58 -18.72
N GLU A 74 -0.35 1.53 -19.38
CA GLU A 74 -1.57 0.80 -19.01
C GLU A 74 -1.48 0.16 -17.62
N GLU A 75 -0.31 -0.39 -17.24
CA GLU A 75 -0.08 -0.95 -15.91
C GLU A 75 -0.04 0.16 -14.86
N LEU A 76 0.60 1.29 -15.17
CA LEU A 76 0.63 2.44 -14.24
C LEU A 76 -0.77 3.02 -14.01
N LYS A 77 -1.57 3.15 -15.07
CA LYS A 77 -2.98 3.58 -14.97
C LYS A 77 -3.82 2.59 -14.17
N TRP A 78 -3.63 1.29 -14.39
CA TRP A 78 -4.35 0.26 -13.64
C TRP A 78 -4.03 0.33 -12.14
N ILE A 79 -2.75 0.48 -11.79
CA ILE A 79 -2.30 0.70 -10.41
C ILE A 79 -3.00 1.92 -9.81
N TYR A 80 -2.95 3.06 -10.50
CA TYR A 80 -3.54 4.30 -10.03
C TYR A 80 -5.05 4.20 -9.85
N THR A 81 -5.79 3.69 -10.83
CA THR A 81 -7.26 3.52 -10.72
C THR A 81 -7.63 2.58 -9.58
N THR A 82 -6.85 1.51 -9.38
CA THR A 82 -7.11 0.53 -8.30
C THR A 82 -6.94 1.13 -6.92
N LEU A 83 -5.92 1.99 -6.74
CA LEU A 83 -5.54 2.52 -5.43
C LEU A 83 -6.12 3.90 -5.15
N GLU A 84 -6.21 4.77 -6.14
CA GLU A 84 -6.60 6.18 -6.01
C GLU A 84 -7.90 6.53 -6.75
N GLY A 85 -8.50 5.61 -7.52
CA GLY A 85 -9.76 5.86 -8.22
C GLY A 85 -10.89 6.28 -7.27
N GLU A 86 -11.90 7.00 -7.76
CA GLU A 86 -12.94 7.64 -6.92
C GLU A 86 -13.65 6.69 -5.95
N SER A 87 -13.83 5.42 -6.35
CA SER A 87 -14.48 4.39 -5.51
C SER A 87 -13.49 3.55 -4.71
N SER A 88 -12.20 3.88 -4.72
CA SER A 88 -11.16 3.12 -4.04
C SER A 88 -11.15 3.43 -2.54
N PRO A 89 -11.28 2.43 -1.65
CA PRO A 89 -11.11 2.62 -0.21
C PRO A 89 -9.63 2.73 0.21
N TYR A 90 -8.69 2.69 -0.75
CA TYR A 90 -7.25 2.70 -0.51
C TYR A 90 -6.60 4.06 -0.78
N GLN A 91 -7.40 5.07 -1.13
CA GLN A 91 -6.94 6.42 -1.47
C GLN A 91 -6.01 6.99 -0.40
N GLY A 92 -4.90 7.57 -0.83
CA GLY A 92 -3.91 8.21 0.05
C GLY A 92 -3.12 7.25 0.94
N ARG A 93 -3.24 5.93 0.74
CA ARG A 93 -2.49 4.90 1.50
C ARG A 93 -1.33 4.31 0.70
N THR A 94 -0.98 4.92 -0.43
CA THR A 94 0.10 4.45 -1.30
C THR A 94 1.12 5.53 -1.58
N TYR A 95 2.40 5.16 -1.50
CA TYR A 95 3.53 5.98 -1.91
C TYR A 95 4.15 5.38 -3.17
N TYR A 96 4.40 6.22 -4.18
CA TYR A 96 4.87 5.79 -5.49
C TYR A 96 6.33 6.21 -5.69
N ASP A 97 7.23 5.24 -5.79
CA ASP A 97 8.64 5.39 -6.16
C ASP A 97 8.90 4.58 -7.44
N ILE A 98 8.22 4.98 -8.52
CA ILE A 98 8.21 4.30 -9.81
C ILE A 98 8.56 5.31 -10.90
N LEU A 99 9.56 4.98 -11.71
CA LEU A 99 9.95 5.81 -12.85
C LEU A 99 8.77 6.03 -13.82
N GLY A 100 8.44 7.29 -14.11
CA GLY A 100 7.38 7.69 -15.04
C GLY A 100 5.97 7.80 -14.43
N PHE A 101 5.80 7.46 -13.15
CA PHE A 101 4.48 7.52 -12.49
C PHE A 101 3.96 8.94 -12.27
N GLU A 102 4.87 9.92 -12.22
CA GLU A 102 4.55 11.34 -12.06
C GLU A 102 3.60 11.85 -13.14
N GLN A 103 3.71 11.33 -14.38
CA GLN A 103 2.80 11.69 -15.46
C GLN A 103 1.37 11.23 -15.15
N VAL A 104 1.21 10.01 -14.62
CA VAL A 104 -0.11 9.48 -14.22
C VAL A 104 -0.72 10.32 -13.10
N LEU A 105 0.10 10.74 -12.12
CA LEU A 105 -0.37 11.60 -11.04
C LEU A 105 -0.80 12.99 -11.51
N LYS A 106 -0.14 13.55 -12.53
CA LYS A 106 -0.54 14.83 -13.14
C LYS A 106 -1.87 14.67 -13.89
N ASP A 107 -1.97 13.64 -14.73
CA ASP A 107 -3.16 13.38 -15.54
C ASP A 107 -4.40 13.11 -14.66
N GLY A 108 -4.23 12.33 -13.57
CA GLY A 108 -5.32 12.02 -12.64
C GLY A 108 -5.81 13.24 -11.84
N LYS A 109 -4.92 14.19 -11.53
CA LYS A 109 -5.29 15.46 -10.86
C LYS A 109 -5.97 16.45 -11.80
N SER A 110 -5.66 16.41 -13.09
CA SER A 110 -6.26 17.29 -14.10
C SER A 110 -7.72 16.95 -14.41
N THR A 111 -8.19 15.74 -14.14
CA THR A 111 -9.58 15.32 -14.32
C THR A 111 -10.53 15.64 -13.17
N THR A 112 -10.02 16.14 -12.04
CA THR A 112 -10.80 16.52 -10.84
C THR A 112 -10.93 18.05 -10.66
N GLY A 113 -10.74 18.83 -11.73
CA GLY A 113 -10.85 20.30 -11.74
C GLY A 113 -12.11 20.81 -12.42
#